data_AF-A0A5N6W7M4-F1
#
_entry.id   AF-A0A5N6W7M4-F1
#
_cell.length_a   1.000
_cell.length_b   1.000
_cell.length_c   1.000
_cell.angle_alpha   90.00
_cell.angle_beta   90.00
_cell.angle_gamma   90.00
#
_symmetry.space_group_name_H-M   'P 1'
#
loop_
_entity.id
_entity.type
_entity.pdbx_description
1 polymer ?
#
loop_
_entity_poly.entity_id
_entity_poly.type
_entity_poly.pdbx_seq_one_letter_code
_entity_poly.pdbx_strand_id
1 'polypeptide(L)'
;MPPRIRPLVDGSVKPLFLWCMHCQKHCARKYTRYADRPFEIDCHFSGNGSILCYKCSGDGAACKSVAAGMLGNGWDYSQILRWASTFWDEDEVDEEYKWPEKVRLSVTSALKHLNSAFSITEKVHQRAHALASDDQEVMATYRTFVEQRRRLLVQLPVPDEHEGEDEWDSYESSRLLRLLPGDPGYVLWMVALRAFRGAIEDAISNCAVLRGLNEVAGRELVDGVMGWFPVACEDI
;
A
#
# COMPACT_ATOMS: atom_id res chain seq x y z
N MET A 1 0.10 -0.28 33.72
CA MET A 1 -0.31 -1.66 33.37
C MET A 1 0.40 -2.06 32.09
N PRO A 2 1.05 -3.23 32.03
CA PRO A 2 1.56 -3.74 30.76
C PRO A 2 0.38 -3.97 29.79
N PRO A 3 0.54 -3.72 28.48
CA PRO A 3 -0.50 -3.99 27.51
C PRO A 3 -0.86 -5.48 27.55
N ARG A 4 -2.15 -5.80 27.72
CA ARG A 4 -2.65 -7.18 27.66
C ARG A 4 -2.53 -7.67 26.23
N ILE A 5 -1.49 -8.44 25.93
CA ILE A 5 -1.36 -9.16 24.68
C ILE A 5 -2.34 -10.34 24.74
N ARG A 6 -3.49 -10.25 24.06
CA ARG A 6 -4.35 -11.42 23.83
C ARG A 6 -3.60 -12.43 22.94
N PRO A 7 -3.79 -13.74 23.05
CA PRO A 7 -3.33 -14.64 21.99
C PRO A 7 -4.07 -14.31 20.67
N LEU A 8 -3.40 -14.41 19.52
CA LEU A 8 -4.10 -14.49 18.23
C LEU A 8 -5.02 -15.71 18.30
N VAL A 9 -6.29 -15.54 17.91
CA VAL A 9 -7.28 -16.62 17.94
C VAL A 9 -7.18 -17.40 16.63
N ASP A 10 -7.28 -18.73 16.70
CA ASP A 10 -7.41 -19.56 15.49
C ASP A 10 -8.55 -19.03 14.60
N GLY A 11 -8.26 -18.81 13.32
CA GLY A 11 -9.18 -18.19 12.36
C GLY A 11 -9.08 -16.66 12.28
N SER A 12 -7.97 -16.04 12.70
CA SER A 12 -7.71 -14.64 12.40
C SER A 12 -7.39 -14.42 10.91
N VAL A 13 -7.92 -13.36 10.32
CA VAL A 13 -7.69 -12.99 8.92
C VAL A 13 -6.83 -11.73 8.85
N LYS A 14 -5.72 -11.81 8.10
CA LYS A 14 -4.90 -10.66 7.71
C LYS A 14 -5.37 -10.18 6.34
N PRO A 15 -6.01 -9.01 6.22
CA PRO A 15 -6.53 -8.58 4.95
C PRO A 15 -5.43 -7.86 4.15
N LEU A 16 -5.40 -8.10 2.84
CA LEU A 16 -4.50 -7.41 1.91
C LEU A 16 -4.79 -5.89 1.89
N PHE A 17 -6.08 -5.55 1.82
CA PHE A 17 -6.62 -4.20 1.82
C PHE A 17 -7.58 -4.01 3.00
N LEU A 18 -8.02 -2.79 3.31
CA LEU A 18 -8.88 -2.46 4.47
C LEU A 18 -8.26 -2.75 5.85
N TRP A 19 -6.94 -2.87 5.92
CA TRP A 19 -6.20 -2.74 7.18
C TRP A 19 -6.42 -1.34 7.81
N CYS A 20 -6.21 -1.21 9.11
CA CYS A 20 -6.43 0.05 9.81
C CYS A 20 -5.18 0.95 9.85
N MET A 21 -5.39 2.26 9.81
CA MET A 21 -4.33 3.28 9.90
C MET A 21 -3.56 3.22 11.22
N HIS A 22 -4.13 2.65 12.29
CA HIS A 22 -3.40 2.41 13.54
C HIS A 22 -2.33 1.32 13.38
N CYS A 23 -2.67 0.20 12.73
CA CYS A 23 -1.70 -0.87 12.43
C CYS A 23 -0.64 -0.39 11.45
N GLN A 24 -1.02 0.29 10.37
CA GLN A 24 -0.05 0.83 9.41
C GLN A 24 0.94 1.80 10.08
N LYS A 25 0.46 2.79 10.86
CA LYS A 25 1.32 3.75 11.57
C LYS A 25 2.20 3.03 12.61
N HIS A 26 1.69 1.98 13.24
CA HIS A 26 2.46 1.19 14.21
C HIS A 26 3.59 0.42 13.55
N CYS A 27 3.29 -0.35 12.49
CA CYS A 27 4.28 -1.09 11.72
C CYS A 27 5.31 -0.15 11.11
N ALA A 28 4.89 0.97 10.50
CA ALA A 28 5.79 1.93 9.88
C ALA A 28 6.80 2.54 10.88
N ARG A 29 6.38 2.81 12.13
CA ARG A 29 7.29 3.30 13.18
C ARG A 29 8.31 2.26 13.62
N LYS A 30 7.91 0.99 13.66
CA LYS A 30 8.76 -0.14 14.06
C LYS A 30 9.60 -0.68 12.91
N TYR A 31 9.32 -0.25 11.68
CA TYR A 31 10.03 -0.74 10.51
C TYR A 31 11.48 -0.26 10.52
N THR A 32 12.35 -1.20 10.83
CA THR A 32 13.80 -1.07 10.81
C THR A 32 14.32 -1.42 9.42
N ARG A 33 15.43 -0.81 9.02
CA ARG A 33 16.04 -1.04 7.71
C ARG A 33 16.85 -2.33 7.71
N TYR A 34 16.19 -3.47 7.87
CA TYR A 34 16.81 -4.77 7.69
C TYR A 34 16.44 -5.32 6.32
N ALA A 35 17.37 -6.06 5.73
CA ALA A 35 17.20 -6.68 4.42
C ALA A 35 16.47 -8.02 4.52
N ASP A 36 16.17 -8.53 5.70
CA ASP A 36 15.69 -9.89 5.94
C ASP A 36 14.20 -10.07 5.61
N ARG A 37 13.41 -9.00 5.60
CA ARG A 37 11.97 -9.10 5.29
C ARG A 37 11.40 -7.81 4.68
N PRO A 38 10.33 -7.93 3.87
CA PRO A 38 9.60 -6.78 3.37
C PRO A 38 8.86 -6.04 4.50
N PHE A 39 8.39 -4.83 4.18
CA PHE A 39 7.44 -4.15 5.05
C PHE A 39 6.06 -4.79 4.94
N GLU A 40 5.47 -5.13 6.09
CA GLU A 40 4.12 -5.66 6.14
C GLU A 40 3.24 -4.93 7.16
N ILE A 41 1.98 -4.74 6.79
CA ILE A 41 0.96 -4.21 7.69
C ILE A 41 0.35 -5.39 8.44
N ASP A 42 0.79 -5.55 9.69
CA ASP A 42 0.36 -6.63 10.57
C ASP A 42 -0.99 -6.28 11.24
N CYS A 43 -2.05 -6.24 10.43
CA CYS A 43 -3.42 -5.99 10.87
C CYS A 43 -4.22 -7.28 10.80
N HIS A 44 -4.66 -7.80 11.94
CA HIS A 44 -5.43 -9.06 12.00
C HIS A 44 -6.82 -8.81 12.55
N PHE A 45 -7.85 -9.33 11.90
CA PHE A 45 -9.22 -9.32 12.40
C PHE A 45 -9.60 -10.71 12.89
N SER A 46 -10.47 -10.77 13.90
CA SER A 46 -11.06 -12.06 14.30
C SER A 46 -12.09 -12.47 13.25
N GLY A 47 -12.04 -13.74 12.81
CA GLY A 47 -12.97 -14.31 11.83
C GLY A 47 -14.45 -14.27 12.24
N ASN A 48 -14.76 -13.93 13.50
CA ASN A 48 -16.12 -13.87 14.04
C ASN A 48 -16.85 -12.54 13.73
N GLY A 49 -16.45 -11.81 12.68
CA GLY A 49 -17.07 -10.54 12.28
C GLY A 49 -16.73 -9.34 13.19
N SER A 50 -15.58 -9.37 13.87
CA SER A 50 -15.14 -8.25 14.70
C SER A 50 -14.86 -7.00 13.85
N ILE A 51 -15.46 -5.87 14.21
CA ILE A 51 -15.20 -4.55 13.59
C ILE A 51 -13.81 -4.03 13.97
N LEU A 52 -13.25 -4.49 15.11
CA LEU A 52 -11.92 -4.10 15.57
C LEU A 52 -10.90 -5.16 15.20
N CYS A 53 -9.75 -4.71 14.68
CA CYS A 53 -8.58 -5.54 14.57
C CYS A 53 -8.04 -5.90 15.97
N TYR A 54 -7.32 -6.99 16.04
CA TYR A 54 -6.73 -7.57 17.23
C TYR A 54 -5.95 -6.52 18.07
N LYS A 55 -5.10 -5.71 17.40
CA LYS A 55 -4.33 -4.66 18.07
C LYS A 55 -5.23 -3.59 18.68
N CYS A 56 -6.17 -3.05 17.92
CA CYS A 56 -7.06 -1.99 18.39
C CYS A 56 -8.00 -2.49 19.50
N SER A 57 -8.43 -3.75 19.44
CA SER A 57 -9.17 -4.40 20.52
C SER A 57 -8.34 -4.48 21.82
N GLY A 58 -7.06 -4.88 21.72
CA GLY A 58 -6.14 -4.91 22.87
C GLY A 58 -5.85 -3.53 23.45
N ASP A 59 -5.72 -2.52 22.59
CA ASP A 59 -5.44 -1.12 22.96
C ASP A 59 -6.70 -0.36 23.42
N GLY A 60 -7.89 -0.97 23.36
CA GLY A 60 -9.17 -0.32 23.71
C GLY A 60 -9.52 0.87 22.80
N ALA A 61 -9.06 0.84 21.55
CA ALA A 61 -9.22 1.93 20.59
C ALA A 61 -10.06 1.51 19.38
N ALA A 62 -10.77 2.46 18.77
CA ALA A 62 -11.45 2.22 17.50
C ALA A 62 -10.44 1.99 16.36
N CYS A 63 -10.75 1.06 15.45
CA CYS A 63 -10.04 0.98 14.18
C CYS A 63 -10.37 2.19 13.33
N LYS A 64 -9.34 2.82 12.75
CA LYS A 64 -9.49 3.88 11.77
C LYS A 64 -9.17 3.33 10.40
N SER A 65 -10.13 3.30 9.50
CA SER A 65 -9.89 2.95 8.09
C SER A 65 -9.11 4.06 7.40
N VAL A 66 -8.57 3.77 6.21
CA VAL A 66 -8.24 4.82 5.24
C VAL A 66 -9.51 5.64 4.95
N ALA A 67 -9.37 6.95 4.79
CA ALA A 67 -10.48 7.82 4.42
C ALA A 67 -11.17 7.35 3.13
N ALA A 68 -12.51 7.35 3.12
CA ALA A 68 -13.29 6.81 2.00
C ALA A 68 -12.94 7.41 0.62
N GLY A 69 -12.61 8.70 0.56
CA GLY A 69 -12.15 9.40 -0.66
C GLY A 69 -10.73 9.04 -1.13
N MET A 70 -10.01 8.21 -0.38
CA MET A 70 -8.65 7.75 -0.67
C MET A 70 -8.52 6.23 -0.68
N LEU A 71 -9.63 5.48 -0.67
CA LEU A 71 -9.59 4.02 -0.59
C LEU A 71 -8.81 3.40 -1.76
N GLY A 72 -8.88 3.99 -2.95
CA GLY A 72 -8.11 3.57 -4.11
C GLY A 72 -6.60 3.79 -3.91
N ASN A 73 -6.19 4.91 -3.31
CA ASN A 73 -4.78 5.09 -2.94
C ASN A 73 -4.33 4.06 -1.89
N GLY A 74 -5.22 3.67 -0.98
CA GLY A 74 -4.96 2.59 0.00
C GLY A 74 -4.82 1.22 -0.65
N TRP A 75 -5.61 0.95 -1.69
CA TRP A 75 -5.50 -0.24 -2.54
C TRP A 75 -4.17 -0.24 -3.28
N ASP A 76 -3.86 0.82 -4.02
CA ASP A 76 -2.61 1.02 -4.75
C ASP A 76 -1.39 0.78 -3.85
N TYR A 77 -1.40 1.39 -2.66
CA TYR A 77 -0.35 1.18 -1.67
C TYR A 77 -0.25 -0.28 -1.21
N SER A 78 -1.38 -0.98 -1.03
CA SER A 78 -1.38 -2.41 -0.66
C SER A 78 -0.82 -3.29 -1.77
N GLN A 79 -1.17 -3.01 -3.04
CA GLN A 79 -0.61 -3.70 -4.19
C GLN A 79 0.89 -3.45 -4.32
N ILE A 80 1.38 -2.21 -4.08
CA ILE A 80 2.81 -1.92 -4.07
C ILE A 80 3.53 -2.74 -2.99
N LEU A 81 2.94 -2.90 -1.80
CA LEU A 81 3.54 -3.73 -0.75
C LEU A 81 3.61 -5.22 -1.15
N ARG A 82 2.56 -5.75 -1.78
CA ARG A 82 2.51 -7.12 -2.31
C ARG A 82 3.54 -7.32 -3.43
N TRP A 83 3.63 -6.39 -4.37
CA TRP A 83 4.65 -6.45 -5.42
C TRP A 83 6.06 -6.33 -4.84
N ALA A 84 6.28 -5.42 -3.89
CA ALA A 84 7.60 -5.23 -3.29
C ALA A 84 8.06 -6.44 -2.46
N SER A 85 7.16 -7.29 -1.95
CA SER A 85 7.58 -8.51 -1.25
C SER A 85 8.30 -9.50 -2.16
N THR A 86 8.09 -9.44 -3.48
CA THR A 86 8.75 -10.33 -4.45
C THR A 86 10.27 -10.21 -4.47
N PHE A 87 10.82 -9.08 -3.99
CA PHE A 87 12.28 -8.92 -3.81
C PHE A 87 12.87 -9.85 -2.74
N TRP A 88 12.02 -10.52 -1.96
CA TRP A 88 12.37 -11.47 -0.91
C TRP A 88 11.93 -12.91 -1.21
N ASP A 89 11.34 -13.18 -2.38
CA ASP A 89 10.89 -14.52 -2.70
C ASP A 89 12.09 -15.48 -2.79
N GLU A 90 12.09 -16.49 -1.92
CA GLU A 90 13.16 -17.49 -1.83
C GLU A 90 12.92 -18.71 -2.73
N ASP A 91 11.73 -18.77 -3.36
CA ASP A 91 11.25 -19.89 -4.17
C ASP A 91 11.99 -20.03 -5.52
N GLU A 92 12.83 -19.06 -5.88
CA GLU A 92 13.78 -19.23 -6.98
C GLU A 92 14.88 -20.21 -6.54
N VAL A 93 14.80 -21.43 -7.09
CA VAL A 93 15.70 -22.57 -6.85
C VAL A 93 17.18 -22.24 -7.12
N ASP A 94 17.43 -21.13 -7.83
CA ASP A 94 18.74 -20.67 -8.23
C ASP A 94 19.15 -19.41 -7.44
N GLU A 95 20.19 -19.55 -6.60
CA GLU A 95 20.77 -18.44 -5.84
C GLU A 95 21.25 -17.28 -6.72
N GLU A 96 21.53 -17.51 -8.00
CA GLU A 96 21.96 -16.50 -8.96
C GLU A 96 20.86 -15.45 -9.23
N TYR A 97 19.60 -15.82 -9.13
CA TYR A 97 18.47 -14.94 -9.41
C TYR A 97 17.98 -14.18 -8.18
N LYS A 98 18.39 -14.59 -6.97
CA LYS A 98 18.05 -13.89 -5.73
C LYS A 98 18.55 -12.44 -5.76
N TRP A 99 17.70 -11.52 -5.32
CA TRP A 99 18.08 -10.13 -5.20
C TRP A 99 19.15 -9.93 -4.13
N PRO A 100 20.29 -9.29 -4.47
CA PRO A 100 21.34 -9.03 -3.50
C PRO A 100 20.84 -8.23 -2.31
N GLU A 101 21.44 -8.42 -1.14
CA GLU A 101 21.09 -7.70 0.09
C GLU A 101 21.03 -6.18 -0.13
N LYS A 102 21.96 -5.64 -0.92
CA LYS A 102 22.01 -4.21 -1.26
C LYS A 102 20.75 -3.72 -1.98
N VAL A 103 20.17 -4.53 -2.87
CA VAL A 103 18.90 -4.21 -3.56
C VAL A 103 17.76 -4.21 -2.54
N ARG A 104 17.65 -5.28 -1.73
CA ARG A 104 16.64 -5.37 -0.67
C ARG A 104 16.72 -4.23 0.33
N LEU A 105 17.93 -3.76 0.71
CA LEU A 105 18.12 -2.58 1.55
C LEU A 105 17.62 -1.29 0.89
N SER A 106 17.86 -1.12 -0.41
CA SER A 106 17.33 0.01 -1.17
C SER A 106 15.79 -0.03 -1.23
N VAL A 107 15.20 -1.19 -1.51
CA VAL A 107 13.74 -1.41 -1.50
C VAL A 107 13.16 -1.09 -0.12
N THR A 108 13.76 -1.63 0.95
CA THR A 108 13.37 -1.34 2.35
C THR A 108 13.45 0.14 2.67
N SER A 109 14.49 0.85 2.22
CA SER A 109 14.60 2.29 2.41
C SER A 109 13.50 3.05 1.67
N ALA A 110 13.23 2.69 0.41
CA ALA A 110 12.17 3.28 -0.41
C ALA A 110 10.78 3.04 0.21
N LEU A 111 10.49 1.82 0.66
CA LEU A 111 9.26 1.46 1.38
C LEU A 111 9.07 2.33 2.63
N LYS A 112 10.13 2.53 3.42
CA LYS A 112 10.06 3.40 4.61
C LYS A 112 9.60 4.83 4.26
N HIS A 113 10.10 5.38 3.15
CA HIS A 113 9.69 6.71 2.68
C HIS A 113 8.25 6.70 2.17
N LEU A 114 7.87 5.70 1.37
CA LEU A 114 6.50 5.53 0.87
C LEU A 114 5.48 5.41 2.00
N ASN A 115 5.77 4.58 3.02
CA ASN A 115 4.90 4.36 4.18
C ASN A 115 4.65 5.66 4.97
N SER A 116 5.68 6.48 5.12
CA SER A 116 5.60 7.79 5.75
C SER A 116 4.74 8.74 4.91
N ALA A 117 5.00 8.80 3.61
CA ALA A 117 4.27 9.65 2.68
C ALA A 117 2.78 9.30 2.62
N PHE A 118 2.42 8.01 2.57
CA PHE A 118 1.02 7.58 2.62
C PHE A 118 0.34 8.06 3.91
N SER A 119 1.00 7.87 5.06
CA SER A 119 0.49 8.30 6.36
C SER A 119 0.26 9.82 6.46
N ILE A 120 1.14 10.61 5.84
CA ILE A 120 1.04 12.07 5.82
C ILE A 120 -0.06 12.51 4.86
N THR A 121 -0.13 11.91 3.67
CA THR A 121 -1.18 12.16 2.67
C THR A 121 -2.56 11.95 3.27
N GLU A 122 -2.76 10.80 3.91
CA GLU A 122 -4.01 10.46 4.59
C GLU A 122 -4.38 11.50 5.66
N LYS A 123 -3.39 11.94 6.45
CA LYS A 123 -3.58 12.97 7.47
C LYS A 123 -3.93 14.34 6.86
N VAL A 124 -3.35 14.70 5.72
CA VAL A 124 -3.65 15.95 5.00
C VAL A 124 -5.09 15.94 4.50
N HIS A 125 -5.51 14.86 3.86
CA HIS A 125 -6.89 14.66 3.41
C HIS A 125 -7.88 14.71 4.56
N GLN A 126 -7.61 13.97 5.65
CA GLN A 126 -8.45 14.00 6.86
C GLN A 126 -8.62 15.42 7.42
N ARG A 127 -7.55 16.20 7.45
CA ARG A 127 -7.58 17.58 7.97
C ARG A 127 -8.39 18.50 7.07
N ALA A 128 -8.21 18.39 5.76
CA ALA A 128 -8.95 19.22 4.81
C ALA A 128 -10.46 18.99 4.87
N HIS A 129 -10.88 17.76 5.20
CA HIS A 129 -12.29 17.41 5.40
C HIS A 129 -12.73 17.38 6.87
N ALA A 130 -11.89 17.85 7.80
CA ALA A 130 -12.15 17.88 9.24
C ALA A 130 -12.63 16.53 9.84
N LEU A 131 -12.14 15.40 9.33
CA LEU A 131 -12.57 14.03 9.71
C LEU A 131 -12.17 13.60 11.12
N ALA A 132 -11.48 14.45 11.87
CA ALA A 132 -11.21 14.25 13.28
C ALA A 132 -12.35 14.79 14.18
N SER A 133 -13.31 15.53 13.60
CA SER A 133 -14.49 16.04 14.29
C SER A 133 -15.59 14.98 14.35
N ASP A 134 -16.31 14.92 15.47
CA ASP A 134 -17.54 14.12 15.61
C ASP A 134 -18.80 14.88 15.15
N ASP A 135 -18.61 16.05 14.55
CA ASP A 135 -19.66 16.90 14.01
C ASP A 135 -20.41 16.21 12.84
N GLN A 136 -21.72 16.09 13.00
CA GLN A 136 -22.59 15.41 12.02
C GLN A 136 -22.69 16.15 10.70
N GLU A 137 -22.61 17.49 10.69
CA GLU A 137 -22.64 18.31 9.48
C GLU A 137 -21.36 18.12 8.66
N VAL A 138 -20.20 18.08 9.35
CA VAL A 138 -18.90 17.76 8.73
C VAL A 138 -18.95 16.37 8.10
N MET A 139 -19.46 15.37 8.84
CA MET A 139 -19.57 14.00 8.32
C MET A 139 -20.58 13.88 7.17
N ALA A 140 -21.69 14.63 7.18
CA ALA A 140 -22.64 14.68 6.08
C ALA A 140 -22.04 15.33 4.82
N THR A 141 -21.28 16.40 5.00
CA THR A 141 -20.55 17.08 3.92
C THR A 141 -19.53 16.14 3.28
N TYR A 142 -18.74 15.42 4.09
CA TYR A 142 -17.78 14.46 3.57
C TYR A 142 -18.43 13.28 2.86
N ARG A 143 -19.54 12.75 3.38
CA ARG A 143 -20.32 11.70 2.68
C ARG A 143 -20.82 12.19 1.31
N THR A 144 -21.26 13.45 1.24
CA THR A 144 -21.70 14.07 -0.02
C THR A 144 -20.55 14.18 -1.01
N PHE A 145 -19.38 14.63 -0.55
CA PHE A 145 -18.16 14.65 -1.36
C PHE A 145 -17.82 13.26 -1.91
N VAL A 146 -17.77 12.24 -1.05
CA VAL A 146 -17.48 10.84 -1.45
C VAL A 146 -18.48 10.33 -2.49
N GLU A 147 -19.78 10.59 -2.28
CA GLU A 147 -20.83 10.18 -3.19
C GLU A 147 -20.71 10.86 -4.57
N GLN A 148 -20.45 12.17 -4.59
CA GLN A 148 -20.21 12.91 -5.84
C GLN A 148 -19.00 12.35 -6.59
N ARG A 149 -17.91 12.02 -5.88
CA ARG A 149 -16.71 11.45 -6.48
C ARG A 149 -16.95 10.04 -7.03
N ARG A 150 -17.75 9.20 -6.35
CA ARG A 150 -18.12 7.85 -6.82
C ARG A 150 -18.85 7.86 -8.15
N ARG A 151 -19.69 8.87 -8.38
CA ARG A 151 -20.42 9.03 -9.65
C ARG A 151 -19.51 9.32 -10.85
N LEU A 152 -18.27 9.74 -10.60
CA LEU A 152 -17.27 10.00 -11.64
C LEU A 152 -16.43 8.76 -11.97
N LEU A 153 -16.56 7.67 -11.19
CA LEU A 153 -15.82 6.44 -11.45
C LEU A 153 -16.37 5.72 -12.68
N VAL A 154 -15.46 5.21 -13.52
CA VAL A 154 -15.81 4.30 -14.60
C VAL A 154 -16.31 3.00 -13.98
N GLN A 155 -17.53 2.60 -14.35
CA GLN A 155 -18.10 1.33 -13.93
C GLN A 155 -17.64 0.26 -14.92
N LEU A 156 -16.63 -0.52 -14.52
CA LEU A 156 -16.28 -1.73 -15.27
C LEU A 156 -17.37 -2.80 -15.04
N PRO A 157 -17.67 -3.63 -16.07
CA PRO A 157 -18.54 -4.78 -15.87
C PRO A 157 -17.91 -5.73 -14.84
N VAL A 158 -18.76 -6.45 -14.11
CA VAL A 158 -18.30 -7.51 -13.22
C VAL A 158 -17.63 -8.59 -14.09
N PRO A 159 -16.38 -9.00 -13.79
CA PRO A 159 -15.72 -10.10 -14.50
C PRO A 159 -16.50 -11.40 -14.36
N ASP A 160 -16.32 -12.30 -15.33
CA ASP A 160 -16.84 -13.67 -15.24
C ASP A 160 -16.10 -14.45 -14.12
N GLU A 161 -16.74 -15.48 -13.57
CA GLU A 161 -16.15 -16.30 -12.51
C GLU A 161 -14.90 -17.07 -12.98
N HIS A 162 -14.72 -17.22 -14.29
CA HIS A 162 -13.57 -17.86 -14.91
C HIS A 162 -12.43 -16.89 -15.28
N GLU A 163 -12.63 -15.58 -15.11
CA GLU A 163 -11.61 -14.57 -15.39
C GLU A 163 -10.47 -14.63 -14.37
N GLY A 164 -9.30 -14.16 -14.82
CA GLY A 164 -8.06 -14.18 -14.03
C GLY A 164 -8.08 -13.20 -12.85
N GLU A 165 -7.13 -13.39 -11.93
CA GLU A 165 -6.95 -12.52 -10.76
C GLU A 165 -6.77 -11.04 -11.18
N ASP A 166 -6.06 -10.79 -12.28
CA ASP A 166 -5.80 -9.43 -12.79
C ASP A 166 -7.08 -8.68 -13.22
N GLU A 167 -8.06 -9.39 -13.78
CA GLU A 167 -9.34 -8.81 -14.20
C GLU A 167 -10.21 -8.49 -12.99
N TRP A 168 -10.21 -9.38 -11.99
CA TRP A 168 -10.86 -9.14 -10.71
C TRP A 168 -10.23 -7.97 -9.94
N ASP A 169 -8.90 -7.90 -9.89
CA ASP A 169 -8.16 -6.80 -9.27
C ASP A 169 -8.45 -5.47 -9.99
N SER A 170 -8.52 -5.48 -11.32
CA SER A 170 -8.87 -4.30 -12.12
C SER A 170 -10.29 -3.83 -11.85
N TYR A 171 -11.25 -4.75 -11.78
CA TYR A 171 -12.64 -4.45 -11.44
C TYR A 171 -12.76 -3.85 -10.03
N GLU A 172 -12.16 -4.48 -9.01
CA GLU A 172 -12.21 -3.97 -7.63
C GLU A 172 -11.53 -2.60 -7.53
N SER A 173 -10.35 -2.45 -8.12
CA SER A 173 -9.60 -1.20 -8.20
C SER A 173 -10.38 -0.05 -8.83
N SER A 174 -11.19 -0.31 -9.87
CA SER A 174 -11.97 0.70 -10.58
C SER A 174 -13.07 1.35 -9.73
N ARG A 175 -13.51 0.66 -8.67
CA ARG A 175 -14.61 1.08 -7.80
C ARG A 175 -14.14 1.91 -6.60
N LEU A 176 -12.83 2.11 -6.47
CA LEU A 176 -12.21 2.77 -5.33
C LEU A 176 -11.78 4.21 -5.68
N LEU A 177 -12.04 5.13 -4.76
CA LEU A 177 -11.71 6.54 -4.94
C LEU A 177 -10.22 6.81 -4.72
N ARG A 178 -9.60 7.43 -5.72
CA ARG A 178 -8.24 7.99 -5.64
C ARG A 178 -8.31 9.50 -5.52
N LEU A 179 -7.31 10.10 -4.87
CA LEU A 179 -7.06 11.54 -4.97
C LEU A 179 -6.88 11.94 -6.44
N LEU A 180 -7.46 13.06 -6.84
CA LEU A 180 -7.28 13.69 -8.15
C LEU A 180 -6.46 14.98 -8.06
N PRO A 181 -5.96 15.50 -9.20
CA PRO A 181 -5.40 16.84 -9.26
C PRO A 181 -6.30 17.89 -8.60
N GLY A 182 -5.74 18.61 -7.63
CA GLY A 182 -6.47 19.58 -6.81
C GLY A 182 -6.91 19.06 -5.44
N ASP A 183 -6.96 17.73 -5.24
CA ASP A 183 -7.30 17.16 -3.94
C ASP A 183 -6.16 17.36 -2.92
N PRO A 184 -6.48 17.65 -1.64
CA PRO A 184 -5.49 17.76 -0.57
C PRO A 184 -4.68 16.47 -0.41
N GLY A 185 -3.37 16.57 -0.67
CA GLY A 185 -2.44 15.43 -0.58
C GLY A 185 -2.13 14.77 -1.91
N TYR A 186 -2.83 15.10 -3.00
CA TYR A 186 -2.60 14.50 -4.32
C TYR A 186 -1.13 14.58 -4.76
N VAL A 187 -0.57 15.80 -4.78
CA VAL A 187 0.83 16.04 -5.18
C VAL A 187 1.81 15.28 -4.29
N LEU A 188 1.55 15.22 -2.98
CA LEU A 188 2.41 14.50 -2.04
C LEU A 188 2.43 13.00 -2.35
N TRP A 189 1.28 12.41 -2.65
CA TRP A 189 1.18 10.99 -2.98
C TRP A 189 1.87 10.68 -4.30
N MET A 190 1.61 11.46 -5.35
CA MET A 190 2.21 11.24 -6.66
C MET A 190 3.74 11.41 -6.66
N VAL A 191 4.25 12.42 -5.95
CA VAL A 191 5.70 12.59 -5.76
C VAL A 191 6.30 11.39 -5.03
N ALA A 192 5.62 10.86 -4.01
CA ALA A 192 6.10 9.69 -3.27
C ALA A 192 6.12 8.42 -4.13
N LEU A 193 5.10 8.20 -4.96
CA LEU A 193 5.06 7.09 -5.91
C LEU A 193 6.22 7.14 -6.90
N ARG A 194 6.50 8.31 -7.48
CA ARG A 194 7.64 8.49 -8.39
C ARG A 194 8.98 8.30 -7.71
N ALA A 195 9.16 8.89 -6.53
CA ALA A 195 10.39 8.74 -5.77
C ALA A 195 10.63 7.28 -5.39
N PHE A 196 9.57 6.54 -5.05
CA PHE A 196 9.65 5.10 -4.83
C PHE A 196 10.04 4.37 -6.12
N ARG A 197 9.32 4.57 -7.22
CA ARG A 197 9.60 3.95 -8.52
C ARG A 197 11.04 4.15 -8.96
N GLY A 198 11.51 5.40 -8.98
CA GLY A 198 12.89 5.73 -9.36
C GLY A 198 13.94 5.11 -8.44
N ALA A 199 13.67 5.04 -7.13
CA ALA A 199 14.59 4.38 -6.20
C ALA A 199 14.73 2.87 -6.47
N ILE A 200 13.66 2.21 -6.93
CA ILE A 200 13.72 0.79 -7.30
C ILE A 200 14.44 0.61 -8.64
N GLU A 201 14.13 1.43 -9.64
CA GLU A 201 14.83 1.45 -10.93
C GLU A 201 16.34 1.64 -10.76
N ASP A 202 16.74 2.60 -9.93
CA ASP A 202 18.15 2.85 -9.59
C ASP A 202 18.78 1.64 -8.90
N ALA A 203 18.06 0.98 -7.98
CA ALA A 203 18.56 -0.19 -7.27
C ALA A 203 18.82 -1.36 -8.22
N ILE A 204 17.89 -1.64 -9.14
CA ILE A 204 18.00 -2.70 -10.13
C ILE A 204 19.09 -2.37 -11.15
N SER A 205 19.14 -1.14 -11.66
CA SER A 205 20.16 -0.68 -12.61
C SER A 205 21.57 -0.82 -12.04
N ASN A 206 21.76 -0.41 -10.78
CA ASN A 206 23.04 -0.58 -10.09
C ASN A 206 23.39 -2.06 -9.90
N CYS A 207 22.40 -2.92 -9.65
CA CYS A 207 22.61 -4.36 -9.56
C CYS A 207 23.03 -4.97 -10.91
N ALA A 208 22.39 -4.55 -12.02
CA ALA A 208 22.74 -5.00 -13.36
C ALA A 208 24.20 -4.66 -13.72
N VAL A 209 24.64 -3.44 -13.41
CA VAL A 209 26.04 -3.02 -13.61
C VAL A 209 27.00 -3.88 -12.80
N LEU A 210 26.67 -4.18 -11.54
CA LEU A 210 27.50 -5.04 -10.67
C LEU A 210 27.54 -6.49 -11.15
N ARG A 211 26.48 -6.98 -11.81
CA ARG A 211 26.43 -8.29 -12.47
C ARG A 211 27.16 -8.31 -13.82
N GLY A 212 27.71 -7.18 -14.28
CA GLY A 212 28.40 -7.08 -15.56
C GLY A 212 27.47 -7.17 -16.76
N LEU A 213 26.16 -6.95 -16.58
CA LEU A 213 25.23 -6.88 -17.68
C LEU A 213 25.53 -5.65 -18.55
N ASN A 214 25.44 -5.83 -19.86
CA ASN A 214 25.53 -4.68 -20.78
C ASN A 214 24.29 -3.78 -20.64
N GLU A 215 24.34 -2.58 -21.22
CA GLU A 215 23.25 -1.59 -21.10
C GLU A 215 21.89 -2.09 -21.62
N VAL A 216 21.88 -2.99 -22.61
CA VAL A 216 20.63 -3.54 -23.17
C VAL A 216 20.02 -4.53 -22.18
N ALA A 217 20.79 -5.53 -21.75
CA ALA A 217 20.34 -6.52 -20.78
C ALA A 217 19.99 -5.90 -19.42
N GLY A 218 20.71 -4.86 -19.00
CA GLY A 218 20.38 -4.11 -17.78
C GLY A 218 19.05 -3.37 -17.88
N ARG A 219 18.73 -2.78 -19.04
CA ARG A 219 17.41 -2.17 -19.29
C ARG A 219 16.30 -3.20 -19.34
N GLU A 220 16.50 -4.33 -20.03
CA GLU A 220 15.54 -5.43 -20.09
C GLU A 220 15.21 -5.98 -18.68
N LEU A 221 16.20 -6.04 -17.79
CA LEU A 221 15.98 -6.42 -16.39
C LEU A 221 15.09 -5.41 -15.65
N VAL A 222 15.37 -4.10 -15.81
CA VAL A 222 14.55 -3.04 -15.20
C VAL A 222 13.14 -3.08 -15.76
N ASP A 223 12.98 -3.10 -17.08
CA ASP A 223 11.68 -3.13 -17.76
C ASP A 223 10.88 -4.38 -17.39
N GLY A 224 11.55 -5.53 -17.27
CA GLY A 224 10.94 -6.79 -16.84
C GLY A 224 10.34 -6.69 -15.44
N VAL A 225 11.08 -6.14 -14.46
CA VAL A 225 10.59 -6.01 -13.08
C VAL A 225 9.55 -4.89 -12.96
N MET A 226 9.80 -3.75 -13.59
CA MET A 226 8.94 -2.57 -13.53
C MET A 226 7.69 -2.69 -14.39
N GLY A 227 7.66 -3.60 -15.37
CA GLY A 227 6.48 -3.95 -16.16
C GLY A 227 5.34 -4.51 -15.31
N TRP A 228 5.66 -5.11 -14.16
CA TRP A 228 4.70 -5.60 -13.17
C TRP A 228 4.41 -4.60 -12.05
N PHE A 229 4.92 -3.37 -12.13
CA PHE A 229 4.67 -2.37 -11.12
C PHE A 229 3.16 -2.03 -11.09
N PRO A 230 2.47 -2.20 -9.94
CA PRO A 230 1.01 -2.33 -9.93
C PRO A 230 0.24 -1.00 -10.02
N VAL A 231 0.93 0.14 -10.17
CA VAL A 231 0.31 1.47 -10.10
C VAL A 231 0.82 2.35 -11.24
N ALA A 232 -0.09 3.00 -11.94
CA ALA A 232 0.26 4.03 -12.91
C ALA A 232 0.83 5.27 -12.18
N CYS A 233 2.08 5.62 -12.47
CA CYS A 233 2.63 6.91 -12.10
C CYS A 233 2.30 7.91 -13.21
N GLU A 234 1.24 8.69 -13.06
CA GLU A 234 0.91 9.75 -14.03
C GLU A 234 2.06 10.76 -14.15
N ASP A 235 2.18 11.41 -15.31
CA ASP A 235 2.97 12.63 -15.51
C ASP A 235 2.26 13.83 -14.82
N ILE A 236 3.01 14.77 -14.25
CA ILE A 236 2.57 15.88 -13.36
C ILE A 236 3.27 17.09 -13.94
#